data_AF-A0A5S3VSM0-F1
#
_entry.id   AF-A0A5S3VSM0-F1
#
_cell.length_a   1.000
_cell.length_b   1.000
_cell.length_c   1.000
_cell.angle_alpha   90.00
_cell.angle_beta   90.00
_cell.angle_gamma   90.00
#
_symmetry.space_group_name_H-M   'P 1'
#
loop_
_entity.id
_entity.type
_entity.pdbx_description
1 polymer ?
#
loop_
_entity_poly.entity_id
_entity_poly.type
_entity_poly.pdbx_seq_one_letter_code
_entity_poly.pdbx_strand_id
1 'polypeptide(L)'
;GSSVFEGIRAYDTANGPAIFRLTDHMKRLFDSAKIYRMEIPFSLEELNQACKEAVKQNGFSDAYLRPFAFLGHVGLGLNPKSHLADVPVAAMEWGAYLGEDSLAQGVAVCISSWNRLAPNTMPTAAKAGGNYLSSQ
;
A
#
# COMPACT_ATOMS: atom_id res chain seq x y z
N GLY A 1 -3.90 4.85 -12.53
CA GLY A 1 -4.05 6.11 -11.80
C GLY A 1 -5.00 5.97 -10.63
N SER A 2 -6.25 5.54 -10.89
CA SER A 2 -7.33 5.38 -9.90
C SER A 2 -7.14 4.15 -9.01
N SER A 3 -6.17 4.22 -8.10
CA SER A 3 -5.89 3.19 -7.11
C SER A 3 -5.32 3.78 -5.83
N VAL A 4 -5.50 3.07 -4.72
CA VAL A 4 -4.85 3.32 -3.43
C VAL A 4 -4.18 2.05 -2.96
N PHE A 5 -3.10 2.16 -2.18
CA PHE A 5 -2.35 0.98 -1.75
C PHE A 5 -1.64 1.20 -0.43
N GLU A 6 -1.19 0.09 0.14
CA GLU A 6 -0.38 0.08 1.35
C GLU A 6 0.93 -0.68 1.16
N GLY A 7 1.90 -0.39 2.03
CA GLY A 7 3.15 -1.12 2.10
C GLY A 7 3.38 -1.53 3.54
N ILE A 8 3.39 -2.83 3.78
CA ILE A 8 3.35 -3.41 5.13
C ILE A 8 4.45 -4.46 5.24
N ARG A 9 5.03 -4.61 6.42
CA ARG A 9 6.06 -5.62 6.70
C ARG A 9 5.54 -6.65 7.70
N ALA A 10 5.73 -7.92 7.34
CA ALA A 10 5.80 -9.02 8.28
C ALA A 10 7.27 -9.26 8.63
N TYR A 11 7.52 -9.48 9.91
CA TYR A 11 8.85 -9.78 10.42
C TYR A 11 8.84 -11.14 11.10
N ASP A 12 9.94 -11.86 10.98
CA ASP A 12 10.19 -13.02 11.81
C ASP A 12 10.49 -12.56 13.24
N THR A 13 9.80 -13.14 14.22
CA THR A 13 9.94 -12.76 15.63
C THR A 13 10.08 -14.00 16.50
N ALA A 14 10.50 -13.81 17.76
CA ALA A 14 10.62 -14.90 18.73
C ALA A 14 9.32 -15.69 18.95
N ASN A 15 8.15 -15.13 18.61
CA ASN A 15 6.84 -15.78 18.74
C ASN A 15 6.25 -16.19 17.37
N GLY A 16 7.07 -16.21 16.33
CA GLY A 16 6.67 -16.45 14.95
C GLY A 16 6.38 -15.17 14.15
N PRO A 17 5.94 -15.29 12.89
CA PRO A 17 5.79 -14.15 11.99
C PRO A 17 4.74 -13.14 12.49
N ALA A 18 5.09 -11.85 12.54
CA ALA A 18 4.22 -10.79 13.00
C ALA A 18 4.14 -9.64 12.00
N ILE A 19 2.92 -9.20 11.67
CA ILE A 19 2.68 -8.07 10.77
C ILE A 19 2.65 -6.76 11.57
N PHE A 20 3.61 -5.88 11.32
CA PHE A 20 3.76 -4.65 12.07
C PHE A 20 2.65 -3.64 11.74
N ARG A 21 1.91 -3.20 12.77
CA ARG A 21 0.84 -2.18 12.67
C ARG A 21 -0.21 -2.44 11.58
N LEU A 22 -0.54 -3.71 11.33
CA LEU A 22 -1.46 -4.13 10.26
C LEU A 22 -2.78 -3.32 10.24
N THR A 23 -3.46 -3.21 11.39
CA THR A 23 -4.74 -2.50 11.48
C THR A 23 -4.61 -1.02 11.12
N ASP A 24 -3.51 -0.36 11.50
CA ASP A 24 -3.29 1.06 11.19
C ASP A 24 -3.06 1.26 9.69
N HIS A 25 -2.31 0.36 9.06
CA HIS A 25 -2.13 0.36 7.61
C HIS A 25 -3.46 0.16 6.89
N MET A 26 -4.27 -0.82 7.30
CA MET A 26 -5.57 -1.04 6.66
C MET A 26 -6.50 0.17 6.86
N LYS A 27 -6.56 0.77 8.05
CA LYS A 27 -7.33 2.02 8.27
C LYS A 27 -6.90 3.12 7.30
N ARG A 28 -5.58 3.30 7.07
CA ARG A 28 -5.08 4.28 6.10
C ARG A 28 -5.43 3.94 4.65
N LEU A 29 -5.55 2.65 4.30
CA LEU A 29 -6.09 2.22 3.00
C LEU A 29 -7.54 2.70 2.82
N PHE A 30 -8.39 2.47 3.84
CA PHE A 30 -9.78 2.97 3.85
C PHE A 30 -9.84 4.50 3.80
N ASP A 31 -9.01 5.20 4.56
CA ASP A 31 -8.95 6.67 4.55
C ASP A 31 -8.53 7.20 3.16
N SER A 32 -7.55 6.56 2.52
CA SER A 32 -7.11 6.89 1.17
C SER A 32 -8.23 6.66 0.15
N ALA A 33 -8.94 5.52 0.24
CA ALA A 33 -10.08 5.22 -0.61
C ALA A 33 -11.22 6.23 -0.42
N LYS A 34 -11.52 6.60 0.83
CA LYS A 34 -12.54 7.58 1.21
C LYS A 34 -12.30 8.94 0.58
N ILE A 35 -11.04 9.43 0.58
CA ILE A 35 -10.67 10.71 -0.05
C ILE A 35 -11.06 10.73 -1.54
N TYR A 36 -10.91 9.60 -2.24
CA TYR A 36 -11.27 9.45 -3.65
C TYR A 36 -12.65 8.86 -3.91
N ARG A 37 -13.49 8.71 -2.87
CA ARG A 37 -14.84 8.14 -2.97
C ARG A 37 -14.86 6.74 -3.59
N MET A 38 -13.82 5.96 -3.33
CA MET A 38 -13.71 4.56 -3.71
C MET A 38 -14.36 3.69 -2.63
N GLU A 39 -15.20 2.76 -3.04
CA GLU A 39 -15.88 1.82 -2.16
C GLU A 39 -15.06 0.53 -2.04
N ILE A 40 -14.63 0.20 -0.82
CA ILE A 40 -13.98 -1.07 -0.51
C ILE A 40 -15.08 -2.04 -0.05
N PRO A 41 -15.36 -3.13 -0.78
CA PRO A 41 -16.46 -4.06 -0.47
C PRO A 41 -16.13 -5.07 0.64
N PHE A 42 -15.21 -4.73 1.52
CA PHE A 42 -14.73 -5.59 2.60
C PHE A 42 -14.62 -4.79 3.89
N SER A 43 -14.82 -5.46 5.02
CA SER A 43 -14.55 -4.92 6.34
C SER A 43 -13.04 -4.82 6.61
N LEU A 44 -12.70 -4.01 7.63
CA LEU A 44 -11.33 -3.88 8.11
C LEU A 44 -10.79 -5.23 8.60
N GLU A 45 -11.64 -6.01 9.26
CA GLU A 45 -11.34 -7.34 9.79
C GLU A 45 -11.06 -8.34 8.67
N GLU A 46 -11.85 -8.35 7.61
CA GLU A 46 -11.65 -9.21 6.44
C GLU A 46 -10.32 -8.92 5.74
N LEU A 47 -9.98 -7.64 5.52
CA LEU A 47 -8.70 -7.29 4.89
C LEU A 47 -7.49 -7.56 5.79
N ASN A 48 -7.64 -7.35 7.11
CA ASN A 48 -6.62 -7.78 8.06
C ASN A 48 -6.40 -9.30 7.99
N GLN A 49 -7.48 -10.08 7.91
CA GLN A 49 -7.39 -11.53 7.81
C GLN A 49 -6.78 -11.97 6.48
N ALA A 50 -7.15 -11.33 5.37
CA ALA A 50 -6.56 -11.59 4.05
C ALA A 50 -5.04 -11.35 4.03
N CYS A 51 -4.55 -10.29 4.70
CA CYS A 51 -3.12 -10.03 4.84
C CYS A 51 -2.39 -11.13 5.62
N LYS A 52 -2.96 -11.59 6.73
CA LYS A 52 -2.39 -12.69 7.53
C LYS A 52 -2.37 -13.99 6.73
N GLU A 53 -3.45 -14.27 6.01
CA GLU A 53 -3.56 -15.47 5.20
C GLU A 53 -2.58 -15.45 4.03
N ALA A 54 -2.37 -14.30 3.37
CA ALA A 54 -1.39 -14.16 2.31
C ALA A 54 0.04 -14.51 2.77
N VAL A 55 0.44 -14.09 3.99
CA VAL A 55 1.74 -14.46 4.56
C VAL A 55 1.78 -15.96 4.89
N LYS A 56 0.73 -16.46 5.56
CA LYS A 56 0.66 -17.85 6.01
C LYS A 56 0.64 -18.86 4.87
N GLN A 57 -0.17 -18.64 3.83
CA GLN A 57 -0.30 -19.58 2.70
C GLN A 57 0.96 -19.68 1.86
N ASN A 58 1.74 -18.60 1.80
CA ASN A 58 3.04 -18.62 1.12
C ASN A 58 4.18 -19.14 2.01
N GLY A 59 3.92 -19.41 3.30
CA GLY A 59 4.92 -19.91 4.24
C GLY A 59 6.01 -18.89 4.60
N PHE A 60 5.74 -17.60 4.43
CA PHE A 60 6.73 -16.55 4.69
C PHE A 60 6.87 -16.26 6.19
N SER A 61 8.11 -16.11 6.65
CA SER A 61 8.41 -15.60 8.00
C SER A 61 8.75 -14.11 8.00
N ASP A 62 9.45 -13.63 6.98
CA ASP A 62 9.65 -12.21 6.67
C ASP A 62 9.03 -11.91 5.30
N ALA A 63 8.22 -10.85 5.21
CA ALA A 63 7.56 -10.51 3.96
C ALA A 63 7.23 -9.03 3.87
N TYR A 64 7.15 -8.55 2.64
CA TYR A 64 6.45 -7.33 2.31
C TYR A 64 5.08 -7.64 1.75
N LEU A 65 4.05 -7.00 2.30
CA LEU A 65 2.69 -7.08 1.80
C LEU A 65 2.34 -5.80 1.04
N ARG A 66 1.61 -6.00 -0.06
CA ARG A 66 1.07 -4.98 -0.95
C ARG A 66 -0.44 -5.21 -1.13
N PRO A 67 -1.27 -4.83 -0.15
CA PRO A 67 -2.71 -4.67 -0.39
C PRO A 67 -2.95 -3.39 -1.18
N PHE A 68 -3.83 -3.46 -2.18
CA PHE A 68 -4.20 -2.31 -2.98
C PHE A 68 -5.64 -2.41 -3.46
N ALA A 69 -6.30 -1.27 -3.60
CA ALA A 69 -7.66 -1.15 -4.12
C ALA A 69 -7.62 -0.33 -5.40
N PHE A 70 -8.33 -0.77 -6.44
CA PHE A 70 -8.40 -0.07 -7.73
C PHE A 70 -9.77 -0.22 -8.37
N LEU A 71 -10.15 0.76 -9.19
CA LEU A 71 -11.35 0.66 -10.02
C LEU A 71 -11.00 -0.13 -11.28
N GLY A 72 -11.49 -1.37 -11.36
CA GLY A 72 -11.26 -2.28 -12.49
C GLY A 72 -12.23 -2.05 -13.63
N HIS A 73 -13.08 -3.03 -13.90
CA HIS A 73 -13.95 -3.04 -15.09
C HIS A 73 -15.22 -2.18 -14.91
N VAL A 74 -15.05 -0.85 -14.92
CA VAL A 74 -16.14 0.13 -14.68
C VAL A 74 -16.42 1.07 -15.88
N GLY A 75 -15.84 0.75 -17.04
CA GLY A 75 -15.85 1.58 -18.25
C GLY A 75 -14.61 2.49 -18.37
N LEU A 76 -14.47 3.14 -19.52
CA LEU A 76 -13.28 3.98 -19.84
C LEU A 76 -13.43 5.46 -19.47
N GLY A 77 -14.61 5.88 -19.01
CA GLY A 77 -14.84 7.27 -18.59
C GLY A 77 -14.09 7.61 -17.30
N LEU A 78 -13.58 8.84 -17.19
CA LEU A 78 -12.88 9.31 -15.98
C LEU A 78 -13.77 9.27 -14.73
N ASN A 79 -15.05 9.58 -14.90
CA ASN A 79 -16.04 9.35 -13.86
C ASN A 79 -16.58 7.92 -14.02
N PRO A 80 -16.26 7.00 -13.10
CA PRO A 80 -16.62 5.60 -13.25
C PRO A 80 -18.12 5.42 -13.05
N LYS A 81 -18.71 4.41 -13.71
CA LYS A 81 -20.13 4.07 -13.51
C LYS A 81 -20.38 3.37 -12.17
N SER A 82 -19.33 2.78 -11.59
CA SER A 82 -19.33 2.12 -10.29
C SER A 82 -18.08 2.53 -9.53
N HIS A 83 -18.22 2.73 -8.23
CA HIS A 83 -17.11 3.07 -7.34
C HIS A 83 -16.58 1.85 -6.57
N LEU A 84 -17.14 0.66 -6.83
CA LEU A 84 -16.73 -0.58 -6.23
C LEU A 84 -15.31 -0.96 -6.67
N ALA A 85 -14.40 -1.13 -5.71
CA ALA A 85 -13.02 -1.46 -5.98
C ALA A 85 -12.75 -2.97 -5.96
N ASP A 86 -11.84 -3.39 -6.84
CA ASP A 86 -11.13 -4.66 -6.71
C ASP A 86 -10.01 -4.50 -5.68
N VAL A 87 -9.89 -5.42 -4.72
CA VAL A 87 -8.95 -5.31 -3.58
C VAL A 87 -8.05 -6.53 -3.40
N PRO A 88 -7.05 -6.72 -4.28
CA PRO A 88 -6.05 -7.78 -4.12
C PRO A 88 -5.09 -7.51 -2.95
N VAL A 89 -4.57 -8.62 -2.38
CA VAL A 89 -3.51 -8.63 -1.38
C VAL A 89 -2.37 -9.52 -1.88
N ALA A 90 -1.20 -8.93 -2.13
CA ALA A 90 0.01 -9.68 -2.46
C ALA A 90 0.97 -9.70 -1.26
N ALA A 91 1.69 -10.81 -1.09
CA ALA A 91 2.82 -10.94 -0.18
C ALA A 91 4.03 -11.48 -0.95
N MET A 92 5.23 -10.99 -0.62
CA MET A 92 6.49 -11.41 -1.26
C MET A 92 7.65 -11.21 -0.29
N GLU A 93 8.71 -12.00 -0.41
CA GLU A 93 9.98 -11.70 0.24
C GLU A 93 10.58 -10.44 -0.39
N TRP A 94 11.09 -9.52 0.44
CA TRP A 94 11.74 -8.32 -0.08
C TRP A 94 12.83 -7.84 0.89
N GLY A 95 14.07 -7.75 0.43
CA GLY A 95 15.20 -7.27 1.25
C GLY A 95 15.12 -5.78 1.60
N ALA A 96 16.24 -5.23 2.05
CA ALA A 96 16.35 -3.81 2.39
C ALA A 96 16.08 -2.92 1.16
N TYR A 97 15.17 -1.94 1.32
CA TYR A 97 14.69 -1.10 0.20
C TYR A 97 15.80 -0.26 -0.46
N LEU A 98 16.78 0.20 0.32
CA LEU A 98 17.88 1.05 -0.16
C LEU A 98 19.21 0.28 -0.29
N GLY A 99 19.16 -1.06 -0.32
CA GLY A 99 20.33 -1.93 -0.32
C GLY A 99 20.67 -2.46 1.07
N GLU A 100 21.33 -3.62 1.13
CA GLU A 100 21.56 -4.37 2.37
C GLU A 100 22.42 -3.59 3.38
N ASP A 101 23.43 -2.86 2.91
CA ASP A 101 24.32 -2.06 3.75
C ASP A 101 23.73 -0.73 4.22
N SER A 102 22.58 -0.32 3.66
CA SER A 102 22.00 1.02 3.91
C SER A 102 21.66 1.27 5.37
N LEU A 103 21.28 0.23 6.10
CA LEU A 103 20.95 0.32 7.52
C LEU A 103 22.18 0.56 8.40
N ALA A 104 23.36 0.04 8.00
CA ALA A 104 24.59 0.15 8.76
C ALA A 104 25.44 1.36 8.35
N GLN A 105 25.49 1.64 7.05
CA GLN A 105 26.40 2.65 6.46
C GLN A 105 25.69 3.95 6.09
N GLY A 106 24.35 3.96 6.15
CA GLY A 106 23.54 5.04 5.60
C GLY A 106 23.52 5.01 4.06
N VAL A 107 22.99 6.09 3.46
CA VAL A 107 22.90 6.24 2.01
C VAL A 107 23.30 7.63 1.58
N ALA A 108 23.84 7.75 0.37
CA ALA A 108 23.99 9.04 -0.29
C ALA A 108 22.64 9.54 -0.81
N VAL A 109 22.29 10.79 -0.52
CA VAL A 109 21.03 11.43 -0.92
C VAL A 109 21.30 12.73 -1.66
N CYS A 110 20.35 13.19 -2.46
CA CYS A 110 20.42 14.49 -3.13
C CYS A 110 19.10 15.27 -2.99
N ILE A 111 19.17 16.59 -3.14
CA ILE A 111 17.99 17.45 -3.27
C ILE A 111 17.53 17.37 -4.73
N SER A 112 16.33 16.84 -4.95
CA SER A 112 15.75 16.75 -6.29
C SER A 112 15.47 18.15 -6.86
N SER A 113 15.64 18.30 -8.18
CA SER A 113 15.17 19.47 -8.92
C SER A 113 13.64 19.51 -9.08
N TRP A 114 12.94 18.42 -8.73
CA TRP A 114 11.49 18.31 -8.78
C TRP A 114 10.85 18.65 -7.43
N ASN A 115 9.80 19.44 -7.46
CA ASN A 115 9.01 19.72 -6.27
C ASN A 115 7.96 18.63 -6.02
N ARG A 116 7.57 18.47 -4.75
CA ARG A 116 6.41 17.67 -4.36
C ARG A 116 5.11 18.35 -4.77
N LEU A 117 4.03 17.58 -4.78
CA LEU A 117 2.68 18.05 -5.08
C LEU A 117 2.26 19.18 -4.14
N ALA A 118 1.74 20.27 -4.71
CA ALA A 118 1.24 21.42 -3.96
C ALA A 118 -0.04 21.08 -3.17
N PRO A 119 -0.34 21.77 -2.05
CA PRO A 119 -1.61 21.62 -1.34
C PRO A 119 -2.81 21.83 -2.27
N ASN A 120 -3.90 21.09 -2.01
CA ASN A 120 -5.16 21.18 -2.77
C ASN A 120 -5.05 20.88 -4.29
N THR A 121 -4.00 20.17 -4.74
CA THR A 121 -3.88 19.66 -6.12
C THR A 121 -4.23 18.17 -6.20
N MET A 122 -3.32 17.31 -5.74
CA MET A 122 -3.56 15.89 -5.48
C MET A 122 -3.37 15.64 -3.97
N PRO A 123 -4.35 15.05 -3.25
CA PRO A 123 -4.26 14.80 -1.82
C PRO A 123 -3.02 13.96 -1.43
N THR A 124 -2.01 14.61 -0.86
CA THR A 124 -0.76 13.97 -0.43
C THR A 124 -0.91 13.11 0.82
N ALA A 125 -2.00 13.29 1.58
CA ALA A 125 -2.37 12.42 2.70
C ALA A 125 -2.92 11.07 2.24
N ALA A 126 -3.43 10.97 1.00
CA ALA A 126 -3.87 9.70 0.43
C ALA A 126 -2.69 8.96 -0.22
N LYS A 127 -2.56 7.67 0.06
CA LYS A 127 -1.53 6.83 -0.55
C LYS A 127 -2.03 6.26 -1.89
N ALA A 128 -2.11 7.12 -2.88
CA ALA A 128 -2.67 6.81 -4.21
C ALA A 128 -1.61 6.45 -5.24
N GLY A 129 -1.95 5.56 -6.18
CA GLY A 129 -1.07 5.16 -7.27
C GLY A 129 -0.63 6.34 -8.15
N GLY A 130 -1.56 7.25 -8.48
CA GLY A 130 -1.25 8.46 -9.27
C GLY A 130 -0.19 9.37 -8.66
N ASN A 131 -0.09 9.42 -7.32
CA ASN A 131 0.88 10.27 -6.62
C ASN A 131 2.34 9.88 -6.92
N TYR A 132 2.58 8.62 -7.30
CA TYR A 132 3.92 8.09 -7.51
C TYR A 132 4.56 8.51 -8.84
N LEU A 133 3.82 9.18 -9.74
CA LEU A 133 4.43 9.88 -10.87
C LEU A 133 5.44 10.95 -10.42
N SER A 134 5.27 11.51 -9.22
CA SER A 134 6.20 12.48 -8.61
C SER A 134 7.44 11.81 -7.96
N SER A 135 7.50 10.47 -7.90
CA SER A 135 8.52 9.73 -7.12
C SER A 135 9.25 8.65 -7.92
N GLN A 136 9.16 8.68 -9.26
CA GLN A 136 9.97 7.84 -10.15
C GLN A 136 11.33 8.47 -10.44
#